data_AF-A0A8R1Y1Q0-F1
#
_entry.id   AF-A0A8R1Y1Q0-F1
#
_cell.length_a   1.000
_cell.length_b   1.000
_cell.length_c   1.000
_cell.angle_alpha   90.00
_cell.angle_beta   90.00
_cell.angle_gamma   90.00
#
_symmetry.space_group_name_H-M   'P 1'
#
loop_
_entity.id
_entity.type
_entity.pdbx_description
1 polymer ?
#
loop_
_entity_poly.entity_id
_entity_poly.type
_entity_poly.pdbx_seq_one_letter_code
_entity_poly.pdbx_strand_id
1 'polypeptide(L)'
;MKRNSLTVIQIMVIVSCSKISLTHWTSSAYPDLRGPTVSKCDVQISPGEQFYICDPDHVLNASEARLLNQQLHNLTVGTPCHCQRRSQCTTGEDVNNPFHGFVVSVALVNNLQMTIHSPSEQQLRDRAEGFCRTLEGRWALGDCGNSVLIFIWKHYKKIIIWPARLAQRYVTTRERRKILDDVNNLIQTDKWYEALKRVIAALHDELKGEPEVRIDTGTLSLIIAVGVAVLLTIMITCCVCAFRCCGNMRSDQLDRLGKPLQRIDSLRAQIVRHGIQLRRSFSRSPKFGSFRECSLNSSFISDAGNATIV
;
A
#
# COMPACT_ATOMS: atom_id res chain seq x y z
N MET A 1 51.16 9.02 -57.75
CA MET A 1 51.02 8.42 -56.40
C MET A 1 50.13 9.19 -55.41
N LYS A 2 49.80 10.49 -55.59
CA LYS A 2 49.00 11.24 -54.58
C LYS A 2 47.50 10.87 -54.47
N ARG A 3 46.87 10.31 -55.51
CA ARG A 3 45.41 10.06 -55.54
C ARG A 3 44.95 8.88 -54.67
N ASN A 4 45.81 7.87 -54.49
CA ASN A 4 45.48 6.68 -53.67
C ASN A 4 45.59 6.93 -52.17
N SER A 5 46.36 7.94 -51.74
CA SER A 5 46.50 8.26 -50.31
C SER A 5 45.23 8.94 -49.75
N LEU A 6 44.52 9.71 -50.57
CA LEU A 6 43.34 10.46 -50.12
C LEU A 6 42.12 9.55 -49.90
N THR A 7 41.95 8.54 -50.74
CA THR A 7 40.85 7.56 -50.63
C THR A 7 41.00 6.67 -49.40
N VAL A 8 42.22 6.25 -49.07
CA VAL A 8 42.49 5.45 -47.86
C VAL A 8 42.18 6.25 -46.59
N ILE A 9 42.54 7.53 -46.55
CA ILE A 9 42.24 8.40 -45.40
C ILE A 9 40.72 8.60 -45.25
N GLN A 10 39.98 8.83 -46.35
CA GLN A 10 38.52 8.95 -46.26
C GLN A 10 37.84 7.67 -45.76
N ILE A 11 38.27 6.50 -46.24
CA ILE A 11 37.75 5.22 -45.75
C ILE A 11 38.08 5.04 -44.27
N MET A 12 39.31 5.37 -43.85
CA MET A 12 39.72 5.26 -42.45
C MET A 12 38.92 6.20 -41.54
N VAL A 13 38.64 7.45 -41.98
CA VAL A 13 37.79 8.41 -41.26
C VAL A 13 36.36 7.88 -41.12
N ILE A 14 35.77 7.36 -42.21
CA ILE A 14 34.42 6.77 -42.18
C ILE A 14 34.37 5.57 -41.23
N VAL A 15 35.36 4.68 -41.27
CA VAL A 15 35.45 3.50 -40.39
C VAL A 15 35.67 3.90 -38.92
N SER A 16 36.45 4.97 -38.65
CA SER A 16 36.61 5.49 -37.29
C SER A 16 35.39 6.25 -36.76
N CYS A 17 34.51 6.74 -37.63
CA CYS A 17 33.29 7.46 -37.24
C CYS A 17 32.13 6.52 -36.87
N SER A 18 32.18 5.23 -37.26
CA SER A 18 31.07 4.28 -37.05
C SER A 18 30.98 3.64 -35.66
N LYS A 19 31.80 4.04 -34.67
CA LYS A 19 31.74 3.46 -33.31
C LYS A 19 31.05 4.31 -32.25
N ILE A 20 30.48 5.47 -32.60
CA ILE A 20 29.59 6.22 -31.69
C ILE A 20 28.14 6.00 -32.14
N SER A 21 27.70 4.75 -32.22
CA SER A 21 26.26 4.50 -32.11
C SER A 21 25.91 4.72 -30.64
N LEU A 22 25.28 5.85 -30.32
CA LEU A 22 24.46 5.91 -29.10
C LEU A 22 23.37 4.84 -29.26
N THR A 23 23.64 3.66 -28.73
CA THR A 23 22.67 2.57 -28.73
C THR A 23 21.59 2.91 -27.71
N HIS A 24 20.42 3.30 -28.22
CA HIS A 24 19.24 3.42 -27.40
C HIS A 24 18.72 2.03 -27.08
N TRP A 25 18.81 1.61 -25.81
CA TRP A 25 18.40 0.27 -25.41
C TRP A 25 16.88 0.15 -25.31
N THR A 26 16.36 -0.96 -25.83
CA THR A 26 15.00 -1.43 -25.50
C THR A 26 15.09 -2.54 -24.47
N SER A 27 13.99 -2.78 -23.75
CA SER A 27 13.92 -3.85 -22.76
C SER A 27 14.15 -5.25 -23.37
N SER A 28 13.87 -5.44 -24.66
CA SER A 28 14.09 -6.71 -25.37
C SER A 28 15.52 -6.85 -25.91
N ALA A 29 16.14 -5.76 -26.37
CA ALA A 29 17.50 -5.77 -26.89
C ALA A 29 18.57 -5.75 -25.79
N TYR A 30 18.22 -5.28 -24.58
CA TYR A 30 19.16 -5.22 -23.46
C TYR A 30 19.67 -6.61 -23.08
N PRO A 31 20.99 -6.76 -22.79
CA PRO A 31 21.58 -8.07 -22.57
C PRO A 31 20.98 -8.81 -21.37
N ASP A 32 21.10 -10.14 -21.43
CA ASP A 32 20.59 -11.04 -20.41
C ASP A 32 21.73 -11.59 -19.57
N LEU A 33 21.66 -11.43 -18.24
CA LEU A 33 22.69 -11.96 -17.33
C LEU A 33 22.73 -13.48 -17.27
N ARG A 34 21.60 -14.16 -17.57
CA ARG A 34 21.53 -15.63 -17.62
C ARG A 34 21.51 -16.19 -19.03
N GLY A 35 21.45 -15.32 -20.03
CA GLY A 35 21.30 -15.71 -21.43
C GLY A 35 22.62 -15.68 -22.21
N PRO A 36 22.57 -16.09 -23.49
CA PRO A 36 23.73 -16.08 -24.38
C PRO A 36 24.26 -14.67 -24.69
N THR A 37 23.50 -13.62 -24.35
CA THR A 37 23.88 -12.23 -24.57
C THR A 37 24.67 -11.63 -23.42
N VAL A 38 24.96 -12.37 -22.35
CA VAL A 38 25.73 -11.89 -21.18
C VAL A 38 27.08 -11.30 -21.56
N SER A 39 27.72 -11.79 -22.63
CA SER A 39 28.98 -11.25 -23.16
C SER A 39 28.88 -9.78 -23.59
N LYS A 40 27.67 -9.29 -23.90
CA LYS A 40 27.43 -7.88 -24.24
C LYS A 40 27.38 -6.96 -23.02
N CYS A 41 27.29 -7.49 -21.80
CA CYS A 41 27.34 -6.69 -20.58
C CYS A 41 28.73 -6.07 -20.33
N ASP A 42 29.75 -6.59 -21.01
CA ASP A 42 31.15 -6.12 -20.99
C ASP A 42 31.76 -5.91 -19.58
N VAL A 43 31.45 -6.84 -18.67
CA VAL A 43 32.08 -6.92 -17.36
C VAL A 43 33.08 -8.07 -17.35
N GLN A 44 34.36 -7.77 -17.12
CA GLN A 44 35.41 -8.79 -17.03
C GLN A 44 35.39 -9.44 -15.64
N ILE A 45 34.84 -10.65 -15.54
CA ILE A 45 34.82 -11.47 -14.32
C ILE A 45 35.65 -12.74 -14.49
N SER A 46 36.04 -13.37 -13.38
CA SER A 46 36.82 -14.62 -13.43
C SER A 46 35.95 -15.77 -13.97
N PRO A 47 36.54 -16.78 -14.65
CA PRO A 47 35.78 -17.95 -15.06
C PRO A 47 35.11 -18.64 -13.87
N GLY A 48 33.81 -18.91 -13.99
CA GLY A 48 32.99 -19.53 -12.93
C GLY A 48 32.31 -18.54 -11.98
N GLU A 49 32.67 -17.26 -12.00
CA GLU A 49 31.94 -16.24 -11.24
C GLU A 49 30.58 -15.94 -11.89
N GLN A 50 29.62 -15.53 -11.06
CA GLN A 50 28.30 -15.10 -11.52
C GLN A 50 28.30 -13.61 -11.87
N PHE A 51 27.56 -13.26 -12.93
CA PHE A 51 27.33 -11.88 -13.32
C PHE A 51 26.13 -11.30 -12.54
N TYR A 52 26.38 -10.22 -11.80
CA TYR A 52 25.33 -9.41 -11.15
C TYR A 52 25.17 -8.05 -11.82
N ILE A 53 26.14 -7.62 -12.65
CA ILE A 53 26.14 -6.31 -13.29
C ILE A 53 26.09 -6.49 -14.80
N CYS A 54 25.21 -5.71 -15.43
CA CYS A 54 25.22 -5.50 -16.87
C CYS A 54 25.51 -4.04 -17.19
N ASP A 55 26.61 -3.76 -17.89
CA ASP A 55 27.02 -2.41 -18.29
C ASP A 55 27.48 -2.35 -19.75
N PRO A 56 26.57 -2.58 -20.72
CA PRO A 56 26.92 -2.60 -22.13
C PRO A 56 27.40 -1.24 -22.69
N ASP A 57 27.15 -0.14 -21.97
CA ASP A 57 27.51 1.21 -22.39
C ASP A 57 28.78 1.75 -21.70
N HIS A 58 29.46 0.92 -20.89
CA HIS A 58 30.66 1.31 -20.13
C HIS A 58 30.47 2.58 -19.29
N VAL A 59 29.36 2.63 -18.55
CA VAL A 59 29.13 3.70 -17.59
C VAL A 59 30.19 3.65 -16.47
N LEU A 60 30.61 2.44 -16.11
CA LEU A 60 31.67 2.13 -15.16
C LEU A 60 32.94 1.71 -15.91
N ASN A 61 34.09 1.88 -15.26
CA ASN A 61 35.31 1.26 -15.77
C ASN A 61 35.36 -0.24 -15.43
N ALA A 62 36.18 -1.00 -16.16
CA ALA A 62 36.25 -2.47 -15.99
C ALA A 62 36.63 -2.90 -14.56
N SER A 63 37.54 -2.16 -13.90
CA SER A 63 37.94 -2.45 -12.53
C SER A 63 36.82 -2.18 -11.51
N GLU A 64 36.09 -1.09 -11.67
CA GLU A 64 34.95 -0.70 -10.85
C GLU A 64 33.82 -1.71 -10.99
N ALA A 65 33.48 -2.08 -12.22
CA ALA A 65 32.46 -3.09 -12.51
C ALA A 65 32.80 -4.43 -11.85
N ARG A 66 34.07 -4.88 -11.94
CA ARG A 66 34.53 -6.10 -11.28
C ARG A 66 34.42 -6.01 -9.75
N LEU A 67 34.87 -4.91 -9.15
CA LEU A 67 34.81 -4.70 -7.69
C LEU A 67 33.36 -4.66 -7.18
N LEU A 68 32.46 -3.98 -7.90
CA LEU A 68 31.05 -3.94 -7.56
C LEU A 68 30.41 -5.33 -7.73
N ASN A 69 30.77 -6.09 -8.77
CA ASN A 69 30.28 -7.46 -8.95
C ASN A 69 30.68 -8.35 -7.76
N GLN A 70 31.90 -8.20 -7.24
CA GLN A 70 32.36 -8.92 -6.05
C GLN A 70 31.61 -8.48 -4.79
N GLN A 71 31.28 -7.18 -4.65
CA GLN A 71 30.45 -6.70 -3.53
C GLN A 71 29.02 -7.26 -3.59
N LEU A 72 28.43 -7.37 -4.78
CA LEU A 72 27.11 -7.97 -4.98
C LEU A 72 27.11 -9.47 -4.68
N HIS A 73 28.19 -10.18 -5.05
CA HIS A 73 28.39 -11.56 -4.64
C HIS A 73 28.45 -11.69 -3.11
N ASN A 74 29.26 -10.87 -2.43
CA ASN A 74 29.37 -10.87 -0.98
C ASN A 74 28.05 -10.55 -0.27
N LEU A 75 27.24 -9.63 -0.82
CA LEU A 75 25.89 -9.36 -0.34
C LEU A 75 25.02 -10.62 -0.48
N THR A 76 25.11 -11.29 -1.63
CA THR A 76 24.32 -12.48 -1.95
C THR A 76 24.59 -13.63 -0.99
N VAL A 77 25.86 -13.91 -0.65
CA VAL A 77 26.20 -14.96 0.33
C VAL A 77 26.14 -14.47 1.78
N GLY A 78 26.16 -13.15 2.00
CA GLY A 78 26.18 -12.52 3.32
C GLY A 78 24.81 -12.20 3.90
N THR A 79 23.74 -12.34 3.12
CA THR A 79 22.35 -12.09 3.55
C THR A 79 21.61 -13.39 3.86
N PRO A 80 20.65 -13.38 4.80
CA PRO A 80 19.86 -14.56 5.11
C PRO A 80 18.89 -14.91 3.96
N CYS A 81 18.65 -16.20 3.76
CA CYS A 81 17.62 -16.68 2.85
C CYS A 81 16.30 -16.93 3.58
N HIS A 82 15.24 -16.24 3.15
CA HIS A 82 13.89 -16.37 3.70
C HIS A 82 12.92 -17.10 2.75
N CYS A 83 13.45 -17.87 1.80
CA CYS A 83 12.62 -18.68 0.92
C CYS A 83 11.95 -19.83 1.68
N GLN A 84 10.75 -20.23 1.24
CA GLN A 84 10.01 -21.33 1.88
C GLN A 84 10.70 -22.69 1.71
N ARG A 85 11.38 -22.89 0.57
CA ARG A 85 12.09 -24.14 0.28
C ARG A 85 13.59 -23.93 0.38
N ARG A 86 14.28 -24.80 1.12
CA ARG A 86 15.74 -24.76 1.27
C ARG A 86 16.49 -24.82 -0.07
N SER A 87 15.96 -25.56 -1.05
CA SER A 87 16.55 -25.67 -2.39
C SER A 87 16.60 -24.35 -3.17
N GLN A 88 15.78 -23.36 -2.79
CA GLN A 88 15.78 -22.01 -3.38
C GLN A 88 16.85 -21.10 -2.76
N CYS A 89 17.54 -21.60 -1.73
CA CYS A 89 18.62 -20.88 -1.06
C CYS A 89 19.99 -21.49 -1.39
N THR A 90 20.04 -22.57 -2.18
CA THR A 90 21.28 -23.25 -2.55
C THR A 90 21.53 -23.01 -4.02
N THR A 91 22.73 -22.59 -4.38
CA THR A 91 23.18 -22.65 -5.78
C THR A 91 23.40 -24.14 -6.08
N GLY A 92 22.70 -24.70 -7.06
CA GLY A 92 22.65 -26.15 -7.29
C GLY A 92 24.02 -26.86 -7.24
N GLU A 93 23.99 -28.08 -6.66
CA GLU A 93 25.04 -29.11 -6.52
C GLU A 93 26.45 -28.75 -6.01
N ASP A 94 26.88 -27.49 -6.01
CA ASP A 94 28.19 -27.12 -5.47
C ASP A 94 28.16 -27.05 -3.94
N VAL A 95 28.73 -28.08 -3.29
CA VAL A 95 28.98 -28.12 -1.83
C VAL A 95 29.80 -26.91 -1.35
N ASN A 96 30.59 -26.32 -2.26
CA ASN A 96 31.44 -25.17 -1.99
C ASN A 96 30.75 -23.82 -2.24
N ASN A 97 29.53 -23.78 -2.78
CA ASN A 97 28.84 -22.54 -3.07
C ASN A 97 27.77 -22.31 -1.99
N PRO A 98 28.11 -21.54 -0.93
CA PRO A 98 27.29 -21.42 0.25
C PRO A 98 25.95 -20.82 -0.10
N PHE A 99 24.96 -21.16 0.71
CA PHE A 99 23.61 -20.62 0.65
C PHE A 99 23.57 -19.15 0.19
N HIS A 100 22.75 -18.84 -0.82
CA HIS A 100 22.51 -17.47 -1.24
C HIS A 100 21.21 -16.94 -0.61
N GLY A 101 21.29 -15.73 -0.07
CA GLY A 101 20.17 -14.99 0.49
C GLY A 101 19.49 -14.13 -0.55
N PHE A 102 19.53 -12.82 -0.38
CA PHE A 102 19.01 -11.86 -1.34
C PHE A 102 19.99 -11.62 -2.48
N VAL A 103 19.48 -11.56 -3.71
CA VAL A 103 20.30 -11.34 -4.90
C VAL A 103 20.08 -9.93 -5.40
N VAL A 104 21.13 -9.13 -5.44
CA VAL A 104 21.08 -7.77 -5.98
C VAL A 104 21.77 -7.74 -7.34
N SER A 105 21.13 -7.17 -8.34
CA SER A 105 21.69 -6.99 -9.68
C SER A 105 21.61 -5.55 -10.15
N VAL A 106 22.48 -5.19 -11.08
CA VAL A 106 22.60 -3.83 -11.59
C VAL A 106 22.48 -3.83 -13.11
N ALA A 107 21.55 -3.05 -13.64
CA ALA A 107 21.46 -2.72 -15.06
C ALA A 107 21.86 -1.27 -15.26
N LEU A 108 22.93 -1.03 -16.00
CA LEU A 108 23.36 0.30 -16.40
C LEU A 108 23.04 0.54 -17.88
N VAL A 109 22.41 1.68 -18.15
CA VAL A 109 22.22 2.18 -19.51
C VAL A 109 22.66 3.62 -19.58
N ASN A 110 23.30 3.98 -20.68
CA ASN A 110 23.47 5.36 -21.07
C ASN A 110 22.10 5.97 -21.35
N ASN A 111 21.37 5.40 -22.32
CA ASN A 111 20.03 5.86 -22.64
C ASN A 111 19.08 4.75 -23.08
N LEU A 112 17.78 4.91 -22.79
CA LEU A 112 16.73 4.06 -23.30
C LEU A 112 16.17 4.63 -24.62
N GLN A 113 15.59 3.75 -25.43
CA GLN A 113 14.76 4.18 -26.54
C GLN A 113 13.46 4.80 -26.01
N MET A 114 13.26 6.06 -26.39
CA MET A 114 12.10 6.88 -26.05
C MET A 114 11.33 7.23 -27.32
N THR A 115 10.01 7.20 -27.26
CA THR A 115 9.11 7.67 -28.34
C THR A 115 8.80 9.16 -28.22
N ILE A 116 9.11 9.78 -27.07
CA ILE A 116 8.76 11.16 -26.72
C ILE A 116 10.06 11.96 -26.59
N HIS A 117 10.12 13.14 -27.22
CA HIS A 117 11.33 13.98 -27.27
C HIS A 117 11.54 14.80 -25.99
N SER A 118 10.47 15.15 -25.27
CA SER A 118 10.52 15.87 -24.00
C SER A 118 9.61 15.19 -22.97
N PRO A 119 10.01 14.03 -22.43
CA PRO A 119 9.18 13.26 -21.51
C PRO A 119 9.02 13.99 -20.17
N SER A 120 7.84 13.91 -19.57
CA SER A 120 7.61 14.36 -18.20
C SER A 120 8.29 13.43 -17.19
N GLU A 121 8.49 13.91 -15.96
CA GLU A 121 9.04 13.11 -14.87
C GLU A 121 8.25 11.81 -14.63
N GLN A 122 6.93 11.85 -14.75
CA GLN A 122 6.09 10.67 -14.63
C GLN A 122 6.34 9.68 -15.76
N GLN A 123 6.44 10.16 -17.01
CA GLN A 123 6.72 9.30 -18.17
C GLN A 123 8.10 8.64 -18.09
N LEU A 124 9.10 9.36 -17.55
CA LEU A 124 10.43 8.81 -17.29
C LEU A 124 10.37 7.67 -16.26
N ARG A 125 9.62 7.87 -15.17
CA ARG A 125 9.42 6.84 -14.14
C ARG A 125 8.70 5.63 -14.72
N ASP A 126 7.58 5.81 -15.40
CA ASP A 126 6.79 4.73 -15.98
C ASP A 126 7.63 3.90 -16.97
N ARG A 127 8.45 4.57 -17.79
CA ARG A 127 9.34 3.90 -18.74
C ARG A 127 10.39 3.06 -18.03
N ALA A 128 11.04 3.64 -17.03
CA ALA A 128 12.12 2.99 -16.31
C ALA A 128 11.59 1.83 -15.44
N GLU A 129 10.43 1.96 -14.82
CA GLU A 129 9.74 0.87 -14.12
C GLU A 129 9.32 -0.25 -15.09
N GLY A 130 8.78 0.10 -16.27
CA GLY A 130 8.47 -0.89 -17.31
C GLY A 130 9.71 -1.64 -17.80
N PHE A 131 10.84 -0.96 -17.90
CA PHE A 131 12.13 -1.59 -18.19
C PHE A 131 12.55 -2.56 -17.08
N CYS A 132 12.52 -2.12 -15.82
CA CYS A 132 12.83 -2.96 -14.66
C CYS A 132 11.96 -4.21 -14.58
N ARG A 133 10.63 -4.07 -14.74
CA ARG A 133 9.68 -5.19 -14.74
C ARG A 133 9.98 -6.23 -15.81
N THR A 134 10.40 -5.77 -17.00
CA THR A 134 10.77 -6.67 -18.10
C THR A 134 12.06 -7.43 -17.78
N LEU A 135 13.08 -6.73 -17.24
CA LEU A 135 14.34 -7.36 -16.87
C LEU A 135 14.21 -8.31 -15.68
N GLU A 136 13.42 -7.96 -14.66
CA GLU A 136 13.16 -8.82 -13.51
C GLU A 136 12.64 -10.20 -13.95
N GLY A 137 11.66 -10.22 -14.86
CA GLY A 137 11.09 -11.46 -15.37
C GLY A 137 12.05 -12.26 -16.27
N ARG A 138 12.94 -11.58 -17.01
CA ARG A 138 13.90 -12.22 -17.91
C ARG A 138 15.12 -12.78 -17.18
N TRP A 139 15.78 -11.93 -16.39
CA TRP A 139 16.99 -12.29 -15.66
C TRP A 139 16.71 -13.31 -14.56
N ALA A 140 15.52 -13.21 -13.92
CA ALA A 140 15.01 -14.17 -12.95
C ALA A 140 16.06 -14.60 -11.90
N LEU A 141 16.88 -13.66 -11.42
CA LEU A 141 18.06 -13.99 -10.59
C LEU A 141 17.71 -14.52 -9.19
N GLY A 142 16.49 -14.28 -8.71
CA GLY A 142 16.00 -14.79 -7.42
C GLY A 142 14.89 -15.81 -7.58
N ASP A 143 14.90 -16.85 -6.74
CA ASP A 143 14.02 -18.02 -6.85
C ASP A 143 12.70 -17.91 -6.05
N CYS A 144 12.64 -16.99 -5.08
CA CYS A 144 11.46 -16.79 -4.23
C CYS A 144 11.03 -15.32 -4.13
N GLY A 145 11.43 -14.49 -5.10
CA GLY A 145 11.21 -13.03 -5.07
C GLY A 145 12.18 -12.30 -4.14
N ASN A 146 13.32 -12.91 -3.84
CA ASN A 146 14.46 -12.40 -3.07
C ASN A 146 15.44 -11.57 -3.91
N SER A 147 15.03 -11.07 -5.08
CA SER A 147 15.89 -10.25 -5.93
C SER A 147 15.61 -8.75 -5.78
N VAL A 148 16.65 -7.94 -5.99
CA VAL A 148 16.54 -6.48 -6.13
C VAL A 148 17.30 -6.07 -7.38
N LEU A 149 16.62 -5.39 -8.29
CA LEU A 149 17.23 -4.81 -9.48
C LEU A 149 17.51 -3.31 -9.24
N ILE A 150 18.76 -2.91 -9.34
CA ILE A 150 19.17 -1.52 -9.38
C ILE A 150 19.30 -1.13 -10.85
N PHE A 151 18.45 -0.23 -11.30
CA PHE A 151 18.51 0.30 -12.66
C PHE A 151 19.08 1.71 -12.65
N ILE A 152 20.13 1.94 -13.45
CA ILE A 152 20.77 3.23 -13.63
C ILE A 152 20.52 3.72 -15.05
N TRP A 153 19.91 4.90 -15.14
CA TRP A 153 19.72 5.61 -16.38
C TRP A 153 20.56 6.88 -16.38
N LYS A 154 21.76 6.80 -16.98
CA LYS A 154 22.76 7.87 -16.96
C LYS A 154 22.27 9.15 -17.60
N HIS A 155 21.65 9.06 -18.79
CA HIS A 155 21.20 10.23 -19.56
C HIS A 155 20.26 11.16 -18.77
N TYR A 156 19.33 10.59 -17.98
CA TYR A 156 18.41 11.37 -17.14
C TYR A 156 18.83 11.45 -15.66
N LYS A 157 20.03 10.96 -15.34
CA LYS A 157 20.57 10.91 -13.97
C LYS A 157 19.60 10.28 -12.96
N LYS A 158 19.03 9.12 -13.30
CA LYS A 158 18.06 8.42 -12.44
C LYS A 158 18.59 7.06 -12.00
N ILE A 159 18.31 6.72 -10.74
CA ILE A 159 18.47 5.38 -10.20
C ILE A 159 17.11 4.89 -9.72
N ILE A 160 16.74 3.67 -10.10
CA ILE A 160 15.56 2.98 -9.60
C ILE A 160 16.00 1.74 -8.85
N ILE A 161 15.54 1.61 -7.61
CA ILE A 161 15.66 0.39 -6.82
C ILE A 161 14.34 -0.38 -6.95
N TRP A 162 14.39 -1.50 -7.65
CA TRP A 162 13.26 -2.34 -8.00
C TRP A 162 13.34 -3.69 -7.27
N PRO A 163 12.83 -3.76 -6.03
CA PRO A 163 12.79 -5.01 -5.27
C PRO A 163 11.63 -5.90 -5.74
N ALA A 164 11.91 -7.21 -5.85
CA ALA A 164 10.89 -8.23 -6.04
C ALA A 164 10.04 -8.43 -4.77
N ARG A 165 8.99 -9.24 -4.87
CA ARG A 165 7.92 -9.35 -3.84
C ARG A 165 8.43 -9.60 -2.41
N LEU A 166 9.40 -10.49 -2.21
CA LEU A 166 9.95 -10.78 -0.88
C LEU A 166 10.91 -9.67 -0.44
N ALA A 167 11.82 -9.24 -1.31
CA ALA A 167 12.77 -8.17 -1.01
C ALA A 167 12.08 -6.83 -0.70
N GLN A 168 10.89 -6.57 -1.26
CA GLN A 168 10.11 -5.36 -1.01
C GLN A 168 9.63 -5.21 0.45
N ARG A 169 9.68 -6.29 1.25
CA ARG A 169 9.38 -6.27 2.70
C ARG A 169 10.53 -5.70 3.54
N TYR A 170 11.75 -5.77 3.01
CA TYR A 170 12.96 -5.26 3.64
C TYR A 170 13.29 -3.89 3.07
N VAL A 171 13.29 -3.79 1.74
CA VAL A 171 13.59 -2.56 1.00
C VAL A 171 12.28 -1.89 0.61
N THR A 172 11.64 -1.18 1.55
CA THR A 172 10.34 -0.56 1.28
C THR A 172 10.49 0.76 0.52
N THR A 173 9.36 1.39 0.17
CA THR A 173 9.36 2.71 -0.49
C THR A 173 10.05 3.77 0.37
N ARG A 174 9.97 3.66 1.71
CA ARG A 174 10.62 4.60 2.62
C ARG A 174 12.14 4.46 2.58
N GLU A 175 12.64 3.23 2.71
CA GLU A 175 14.08 2.91 2.68
C GLU A 175 14.67 3.26 1.31
N ARG A 176 13.98 2.93 0.21
CA ARG A 176 14.41 3.32 -1.14
C ARG A 176 14.58 4.83 -1.28
N ARG A 177 13.62 5.61 -0.78
CA ARG A 177 13.72 7.08 -0.83
C ARG A 177 14.92 7.57 -0.02
N LYS A 178 15.09 7.07 1.20
CA LYS A 178 16.22 7.41 2.07
C LYS A 178 17.57 7.09 1.41
N ILE A 179 17.70 5.92 0.79
CA ILE A 179 18.93 5.51 0.08
C ILE A 179 19.20 6.45 -1.10
N LEU A 180 18.18 6.73 -1.92
CA LEU A 180 18.33 7.61 -3.09
C LEU A 180 18.64 9.06 -2.71
N ASP A 181 18.07 9.55 -1.61
CA ASP A 181 18.34 10.89 -1.08
C ASP A 181 19.80 11.01 -0.61
N ASP A 182 20.36 9.98 0.05
CA ASP A 182 21.77 9.95 0.49
C ASP A 182 22.76 10.03 -0.68
N VAL A 183 22.46 9.36 -1.79
CA VAL A 183 23.36 9.30 -2.95
C VAL A 183 23.06 10.35 -4.02
N ASN A 184 22.03 11.19 -3.85
CA ASN A 184 21.59 12.13 -4.88
C ASN A 184 22.72 13.05 -5.36
N ASN A 185 23.56 13.57 -4.46
CA ASN A 185 24.71 14.40 -4.84
C ASN A 185 25.72 13.66 -5.72
N LEU A 186 25.93 12.37 -5.49
CA LEU A 186 26.84 11.53 -6.30
C LEU A 186 26.25 11.27 -7.69
N ILE A 187 24.93 11.02 -7.76
CA ILE A 187 24.20 10.87 -9.02
C ILE A 187 24.28 12.15 -9.86
N GLN A 188 24.04 13.31 -9.25
CA GLN A 188 24.08 14.58 -9.98
C GLN A 188 25.48 14.94 -10.50
N THR A 189 26.53 14.45 -9.83
CA THR A 189 27.94 14.67 -10.21
C THR A 189 28.55 13.52 -11.04
N ASP A 190 27.71 12.62 -11.57
CA ASP A 190 28.12 11.49 -12.41
C ASP A 190 29.13 10.53 -11.74
N LYS A 191 29.16 10.50 -10.41
CA LYS A 191 30.00 9.59 -9.60
C LYS A 191 29.30 8.25 -9.40
N TRP A 192 29.06 7.55 -10.50
CA TRP A 192 28.25 6.33 -10.55
C TRP A 192 28.80 5.19 -9.69
N TYR A 193 30.12 4.98 -9.70
CA TYR A 193 30.76 3.96 -8.88
C TYR A 193 30.55 4.20 -7.37
N GLU A 194 30.82 5.42 -6.90
CA GLU A 194 30.63 5.79 -5.49
C GLU A 194 29.16 5.74 -5.08
N ALA A 195 28.25 6.17 -5.96
CA ALA A 195 26.81 6.06 -5.74
C ALA A 195 26.40 4.58 -5.58
N LEU A 196 26.81 3.71 -6.49
CA LEU A 196 26.51 2.27 -6.44
C LEU A 196 27.08 1.61 -5.20
N LYS A 197 28.32 1.90 -4.84
CA LYS A 197 28.96 1.35 -3.63
C LYS A 197 28.14 1.68 -2.38
N ARG A 198 27.64 2.91 -2.25
CA ARG A 198 26.77 3.31 -1.14
C ARG A 198 25.38 2.66 -1.21
N VAL A 199 24.77 2.60 -2.38
CA VAL A 199 23.48 1.94 -2.57
C VAL A 199 23.57 0.46 -2.20
N ILE A 200 24.61 -0.25 -2.65
CA ILE A 200 24.83 -1.66 -2.35
C ILE A 200 25.07 -1.87 -0.85
N ALA A 201 25.89 -1.03 -0.22
CA ALA A 201 26.11 -1.11 1.22
C ALA A 201 24.80 -0.90 2.01
N ALA A 202 24.03 0.13 1.67
CA ALA A 202 22.75 0.39 2.33
C ALA A 202 21.75 -0.75 2.10
N LEU A 203 21.65 -1.29 0.88
CA LEU A 203 20.81 -2.46 0.62
C LEU A 203 21.25 -3.68 1.41
N HIS A 204 22.55 -3.92 1.56
CA HIS A 204 23.08 -5.02 2.35
C HIS A 204 22.63 -4.92 3.82
N ASP A 205 22.67 -3.72 4.40
CA ASP A 205 22.23 -3.47 5.77
C ASP A 205 20.71 -3.67 5.92
N GLU A 206 19.90 -3.12 5.01
CA GLU A 206 18.44 -3.27 5.04
C GLU A 206 18.00 -4.74 4.83
N LEU A 207 18.71 -5.49 3.98
CA LEU A 207 18.40 -6.91 3.69
C LEU A 207 18.88 -7.87 4.78
N LYS A 208 19.75 -7.43 5.69
CA LYS A 208 20.14 -8.17 6.89
C LYS A 208 19.23 -7.90 8.08
N GLY A 209 18.55 -6.76 8.07
CA GLY A 209 17.65 -6.36 9.14
C GLY A 209 16.38 -7.21 9.21
N GLU A 210 15.57 -6.94 10.23
CA GLU A 210 14.23 -7.49 10.33
C GLU A 210 13.31 -6.82 9.30
N PRO A 211 12.40 -7.55 8.63
CA PRO A 211 11.49 -6.96 7.68
C PRO A 211 10.57 -5.94 8.37
N GLU A 212 10.19 -4.88 7.65
CA GLU A 212 9.12 -4.02 8.16
C GLU A 212 7.85 -4.86 8.30
N VAL A 213 7.18 -4.72 9.46
CA VAL A 213 5.86 -5.28 9.68
C VAL A 213 4.90 -4.51 8.78
N ARG A 214 4.77 -4.92 7.52
CA ARG A 214 3.63 -4.52 6.69
C ARG A 214 2.40 -5.14 7.34
N ILE A 215 1.72 -4.35 8.16
CA ILE A 215 0.29 -4.55 8.34
C ILE A 215 -0.27 -4.31 6.94
N ASP A 216 -0.59 -5.39 6.22
CA ASP A 216 -1.21 -5.28 4.90
C ASP A 216 -2.33 -4.25 5.02
N THR A 217 -2.37 -3.26 4.14
CA THR A 217 -3.46 -2.27 4.14
C THR A 217 -4.82 -2.96 4.07
N GLY A 218 -4.89 -4.15 3.46
CA GLY A 218 -6.03 -5.06 3.53
C GLY A 218 -6.34 -5.57 4.94
N THR A 219 -5.33 -6.01 5.70
CA THR A 219 -5.49 -6.42 7.11
C THR A 219 -5.85 -5.24 8.00
N LEU A 220 -5.19 -4.09 7.84
CA LEU A 220 -5.55 -2.86 8.57
C LEU A 220 -7.00 -2.45 8.25
N SER A 221 -7.37 -2.45 6.97
CA SER A 221 -8.73 -2.16 6.51
C SER A 221 -9.73 -3.15 7.07
N LEU A 222 -9.40 -4.45 7.11
CA LEU A 222 -10.24 -5.49 7.73
C LEU A 222 -10.40 -5.26 9.22
N ILE A 223 -9.32 -4.97 9.95
CA ILE A 223 -9.37 -4.67 11.39
C ILE A 223 -10.23 -3.43 11.65
N ILE A 224 -10.07 -2.37 10.86
CA ILE A 224 -10.88 -1.15 10.97
C ILE A 224 -12.34 -1.45 10.64
N ALA A 225 -12.63 -2.18 9.57
CA ALA A 225 -14.00 -2.53 9.17
C ALA A 225 -14.70 -3.38 10.23
N VAL A 226 -14.01 -4.38 10.79
CA VAL A 226 -14.51 -5.19 11.91
C VAL A 226 -14.72 -4.33 13.14
N GLY A 227 -13.77 -3.44 13.47
CA GLY A 227 -13.91 -2.51 14.60
C GLY A 227 -15.10 -1.57 14.47
N VAL A 228 -15.31 -0.98 13.29
CA VAL A 228 -16.47 -0.11 12.99
C VAL A 228 -17.78 -0.91 13.04
N ALA A 229 -17.81 -2.12 12.50
CA ALA A 229 -19.00 -2.98 12.57
C ALA A 229 -19.38 -3.31 14.02
N VAL A 230 -18.41 -3.70 14.85
CA VAL A 230 -18.63 -3.97 16.28
C VAL A 230 -19.13 -2.71 17.00
N LEU A 231 -18.50 -1.56 16.76
CA LEU A 231 -18.93 -0.29 17.36
C LEU A 231 -20.37 0.07 16.98
N LEU A 232 -20.75 -0.07 15.72
CA LEU A 232 -22.12 0.17 15.26
C LEU A 232 -23.12 -0.80 15.89
N THR A 233 -22.79 -2.09 16.01
CA THR A 233 -23.68 -3.07 16.67
C THR A 233 -23.89 -2.75 18.15
N ILE A 234 -22.85 -2.31 18.86
CA ILE A 234 -22.96 -1.87 20.26
C ILE A 234 -23.85 -0.62 20.34
N MET A 235 -23.60 0.39 19.49
CA MET A 235 -24.39 1.62 19.45
C MET A 235 -25.88 1.35 19.17
N ILE A 236 -26.19 0.51 18.17
CA ILE A 236 -27.58 0.15 17.83
C ILE A 236 -28.22 -0.60 19.00
N THR A 237 -27.49 -1.53 19.62
CA THR A 237 -28.00 -2.31 20.76
C THR A 237 -28.26 -1.39 21.97
N CYS A 238 -27.34 -0.49 22.29
CA CYS A 238 -27.51 0.53 23.33
C CYS A 238 -28.72 1.43 23.05
N CYS A 239 -28.90 1.89 21.80
CA CYS A 239 -30.06 2.68 21.40
C CYS A 239 -31.37 1.90 21.56
N VAL A 240 -31.43 0.64 21.10
CA VAL A 240 -32.60 -0.23 21.24
C VAL A 240 -32.91 -0.48 22.72
N CYS A 241 -31.90 -0.76 23.54
CA CYS A 241 -32.06 -0.89 25.00
C CYS A 241 -32.59 0.41 25.62
N ALA A 242 -32.06 1.58 25.25
CA ALA A 242 -32.53 2.87 25.73
C ALA A 242 -34.00 3.11 25.34
N PHE A 243 -34.39 2.86 24.09
CA PHE A 243 -35.80 2.96 23.66
C PHE A 243 -36.71 1.96 24.38
N ARG A 244 -36.24 0.73 24.65
CA ARG A 244 -37.04 -0.28 25.34
C ARG A 244 -37.19 0.03 26.84
N CYS A 245 -36.12 0.49 27.48
CA CYS A 245 -36.11 0.88 28.89
C CYS A 245 -36.87 2.20 29.13
N CYS A 246 -36.64 3.22 28.31
CA CYS A 246 -37.28 4.53 28.45
C CYS A 246 -38.69 4.58 27.83
N GLY A 247 -38.96 3.81 26.77
CA GLY A 247 -40.29 3.74 26.13
C GLY A 247 -41.35 3.13 27.05
N ASN A 248 -40.95 2.21 27.95
CA ASN A 248 -41.87 1.65 28.94
C ASN A 248 -42.16 2.60 30.12
N MET A 249 -41.42 3.71 30.29
CA MET A 249 -41.72 4.67 31.36
C MET A 249 -42.89 5.61 31.01
N ARG A 250 -43.35 5.63 29.75
CA ARG A 250 -44.39 6.57 29.32
C ARG A 250 -45.80 6.18 29.80
N SER A 251 -46.02 4.95 30.28
CA SER A 251 -47.29 4.57 30.93
C SER A 251 -47.41 5.14 32.35
N ASP A 252 -46.32 5.18 33.12
CA ASP A 252 -46.40 5.54 34.55
C ASP A 252 -46.62 7.03 34.82
N GLN A 253 -46.19 7.93 33.92
CA GLN A 253 -46.46 9.36 34.11
C GLN A 253 -47.90 9.75 33.78
N LEU A 254 -48.55 9.07 32.83
CA LEU A 254 -49.97 9.34 32.55
C LEU A 254 -50.85 8.86 33.73
N ASP A 255 -50.52 7.72 34.32
CA ASP A 255 -51.19 7.22 35.53
C ASP A 255 -50.88 8.08 36.78
N ARG A 256 -49.69 8.67 36.87
CA ARG A 256 -49.34 9.60 37.96
C ARG A 256 -49.98 10.97 37.82
N LEU A 257 -50.43 11.41 36.64
CA LEU A 257 -51.29 12.60 36.51
C LEU A 257 -52.77 12.28 36.74
N GLY A 258 -53.21 11.04 36.50
CA GLY A 258 -54.56 10.59 36.83
C GLY A 258 -54.83 10.58 38.35
N LYS A 259 -53.85 10.14 39.16
CA LYS A 259 -53.99 10.06 40.63
C LYS A 259 -54.20 11.40 41.36
N PRO A 260 -53.54 12.52 41.03
CA PRO A 260 -53.83 13.81 41.65
C PRO A 260 -55.18 14.39 41.22
N LEU A 261 -55.62 14.20 39.97
CA LEU A 261 -56.96 14.60 39.53
C LEU A 261 -58.05 13.83 40.29
N GLN A 262 -57.88 12.53 40.47
CA GLN A 262 -58.83 11.70 41.21
C GLN A 262 -58.90 12.06 42.71
N ARG A 263 -57.81 12.55 43.32
CA ARG A 263 -57.82 13.09 44.69
C ARG A 263 -58.58 14.41 44.78
N ILE A 264 -58.47 15.28 43.78
CA ILE A 264 -59.20 16.56 43.75
C ILE A 264 -60.71 16.31 43.61
N ASP A 265 -61.13 15.34 42.80
CA ASP A 265 -62.55 14.96 42.69
C ASP A 265 -63.09 14.32 43.98
N SER A 266 -62.26 13.52 44.68
CA SER A 266 -62.66 12.94 45.98
C SER A 266 -62.83 14.01 47.06
N LEU A 267 -61.97 15.04 47.08
CA LEU A 267 -62.10 16.18 48.00
C LEU A 267 -63.33 17.02 47.67
N ARG A 268 -63.61 17.25 46.38
CA ARG A 268 -64.82 17.95 45.94
C ARG A 268 -66.09 17.20 46.35
N ALA A 269 -66.12 15.86 46.22
CA ALA A 269 -67.23 15.04 46.68
C ALA A 269 -67.40 15.04 48.21
N GLN A 270 -66.29 15.12 48.96
CA GLN A 270 -66.32 15.13 50.42
C GLN A 270 -66.74 16.50 51.00
N ILE A 271 -66.39 17.60 50.33
CA ILE A 271 -66.87 18.95 50.65
C ILE A 271 -68.37 19.08 50.34
N VAL A 272 -68.86 18.49 49.24
CA VAL A 272 -70.31 18.44 48.96
C VAL A 272 -71.05 17.60 50.00
N ARG A 273 -70.48 16.50 50.50
CA ARG A 273 -71.08 15.74 51.63
C ARG A 273 -71.14 16.52 52.94
N HIS A 274 -70.12 17.30 53.27
CA HIS A 274 -70.13 18.12 54.49
C HIS A 274 -71.04 19.35 54.36
N GLY A 275 -71.19 19.93 53.16
CA GLY A 275 -72.13 21.02 52.91
C GLY A 275 -73.61 20.60 53.07
N ILE A 276 -73.93 19.33 52.84
CA ILE A 276 -75.32 18.83 52.91
C ILE A 276 -75.74 18.48 54.35
N GLN A 277 -74.82 18.14 55.26
CA GLN A 277 -75.19 17.85 56.65
C GLN A 277 -75.64 19.07 57.47
N LEU A 278 -75.31 20.29 57.02
CA LEU A 278 -75.83 21.53 57.62
C LEU A 278 -77.22 21.93 57.09
N ARG A 279 -77.82 21.14 56.20
CA ARG A 279 -79.23 21.28 55.80
C ARG A 279 -80.05 20.06 56.24
N ARG A 280 -80.11 19.84 57.55
CA ARG A 280 -81.17 19.02 58.15
C ARG A 280 -82.52 19.71 57.93
N SER A 281 -83.52 18.89 57.61
CA SER A 281 -84.97 19.18 57.65
C SER A 281 -85.49 20.00 56.46
N PHE A 282 -86.11 19.34 55.48
CA PHE A 282 -87.48 19.62 55.02
C PHE A 282 -87.92 18.58 53.97
N SER A 283 -89.09 17.98 54.24
CA SER A 283 -90.09 17.48 53.29
C SER A 283 -89.86 16.19 52.50
N ARG A 284 -90.44 15.10 53.04
CA ARG A 284 -91.60 14.36 52.49
C ARG A 284 -91.63 13.98 50.99
N SER A 285 -91.74 12.65 50.83
CA SER A 285 -92.61 11.88 49.90
C SER A 285 -92.15 11.54 48.47
N PRO A 286 -92.66 10.41 47.94
CA PRO A 286 -91.95 9.52 47.01
C PRO A 286 -92.54 9.51 45.60
N LYS A 287 -91.84 8.90 44.62
CA LYS A 287 -92.31 7.75 43.81
C LYS A 287 -91.57 7.59 42.48
N PHE A 288 -91.41 6.30 42.14
CA PHE A 288 -91.35 5.67 40.82
C PHE A 288 -90.13 5.88 39.91
N GLY A 289 -89.59 4.72 39.49
CA GLY A 289 -89.62 4.41 38.06
C GLY A 289 -88.28 4.10 37.40
N SER A 290 -87.94 2.80 37.36
CA SER A 290 -87.23 2.08 36.28
C SER A 290 -87.08 2.82 34.95
N PHE A 291 -85.90 2.78 34.31
CA PHE A 291 -85.73 2.33 32.91
C PHE A 291 -84.23 2.19 32.52
N ARG A 292 -83.83 0.93 32.25
CA ARG A 292 -83.15 0.37 31.07
C ARG A 292 -82.06 1.13 30.27
N GLU A 293 -80.98 0.38 29.99
CA GLU A 293 -80.03 0.35 28.84
C GLU A 293 -79.93 1.54 27.87
N CYS A 294 -78.70 1.97 27.60
CA CYS A 294 -78.20 2.07 26.22
C CYS A 294 -76.65 2.15 26.16
N SER A 295 -76.08 1.19 25.45
CA SER A 295 -74.75 1.22 24.83
C SER A 295 -74.68 2.25 23.70
N LEU A 296 -73.52 2.89 23.48
CA LEU A 296 -73.06 3.26 22.14
C LEU A 296 -71.57 3.64 22.11
N ASN A 297 -70.87 3.02 21.16
CA ASN A 297 -69.51 3.25 20.70
C ASN A 297 -69.30 4.69 20.16
N SER A 298 -68.05 5.18 20.19
CA SER A 298 -67.35 5.56 18.96
C SER A 298 -65.85 5.77 19.21
N SER A 299 -65.07 4.99 18.49
CA SER A 299 -63.73 5.33 17.98
C SER A 299 -63.83 6.50 17.00
N PHE A 300 -62.82 7.37 16.92
CA PHE A 300 -62.20 7.93 15.70
C PHE A 300 -61.41 9.19 16.06
N ILE A 301 -60.09 9.17 15.80
CA ILE A 301 -59.34 10.11 14.93
C ILE A 301 -57.84 9.79 15.08
N SER A 302 -57.27 9.36 13.95
CA SER A 302 -55.85 9.19 13.64
C SER A 302 -55.26 10.50 13.08
N ASP A 303 -53.96 10.45 12.77
CA ASP A 303 -53.19 11.35 11.89
C ASP A 303 -52.69 12.65 12.52
N ALA A 304 -51.50 13.18 12.22
CA ALA A 304 -50.33 12.74 11.49
C ALA A 304 -49.29 13.88 11.62
N GLY A 305 -48.03 13.61 11.28
CA GLY A 305 -47.30 14.57 10.44
C GLY A 305 -46.18 15.40 11.09
N ASN A 306 -44.97 14.95 10.76
CA ASN A 306 -43.86 15.73 10.21
C ASN A 306 -43.00 16.67 11.08
N ALA A 307 -41.76 16.18 11.21
CA ALA A 307 -40.49 16.87 11.07
C ALA A 307 -40.48 18.14 10.20
N THR A 308 -39.73 19.13 10.68
CA THR A 308 -39.08 20.17 9.88
C THR A 308 -37.58 20.19 10.18
N ILE A 309 -36.83 20.24 9.09
CA ILE A 309 -35.38 20.30 8.91
C ILE A 309 -34.95 21.78 8.93
N VAL A 310 -33.73 22.03 9.42
CA VAL A 310 -32.83 23.10 8.92
C VAL A 310 -31.55 22.41 8.47
#